data_AF-A0A239QW40-F1
#
_entry.id   AF-A0A239QW40-F1
#
_cell.length_a   1.000
_cell.length_b   1.000
_cell.length_c   1.000
_cell.angle_alpha   90.00
_cell.angle_beta   90.00
_cell.angle_gamma   90.00
#
_symmetry.space_group_name_H-M   'P 1'
#
loop_
_entity.id
_entity.type
_entity.pdbx_description
1 polymer ?
#
loop_
_entity_poly.entity_id
_entity_poly.type
_entity_poly.pdbx_seq_one_letter_code
_entity_poly.pdbx_strand_id
1 'polypeptide(L)' 'MYTAELDSFIDRLRADVGECDWVEFKTNNSDPEEIGQYISALSNAAALAEQESAFAVLTESAERPRDW' A
#
# COMPACT_ATOMS: atom_id res chain seq x y z
N MET A 1 -18.61 9.24 -7.11
CA MET A 1 -18.46 10.38 -6.18
C MET A 1 -17.32 10.16 -5.20
N TYR A 2 -17.11 8.96 -4.65
CA TYR A 2 -15.94 8.63 -3.81
C TYR A 2 -14.60 8.44 -4.56
N THR A 3 -14.62 8.33 -5.88
CA THR A 3 -13.44 7.96 -6.68
C THR A 3 -12.41 9.07 -6.72
N ALA A 4 -12.79 10.34 -6.92
CA ALA A 4 -11.82 11.44 -7.08
C ALA A 4 -11.00 11.74 -5.81
N GLU A 5 -11.59 11.60 -4.62
CA GLU A 5 -10.88 11.78 -3.34
C GLU A 5 -9.92 10.61 -3.08
N LEU A 6 -10.37 9.39 -3.38
CA LEU A 6 -9.53 8.19 -3.29
C LEU A 6 -8.38 8.26 -4.30
N ASP A 7 -8.64 8.65 -5.54
CA ASP A 7 -7.63 8.80 -6.59
C ASP A 7 -6.56 9.82 -6.17
N SER A 8 -6.98 10.99 -5.65
CA SER A 8 -6.06 12.02 -5.14
C SER A 8 -5.23 11.54 -3.95
N PHE A 9 -5.79 10.66 -3.10
CA PHE A 9 -5.08 10.06 -1.99
C PHE A 9 -4.05 9.03 -2.46
N ILE A 10 -4.42 8.17 -3.41
CA ILE A 10 -3.52 7.19 -4.02
C ILE A 10 -2.38 7.88 -4.78
N ASP A 11 -2.66 8.96 -5.49
CA ASP A 11 -1.64 9.73 -6.20
C ASP A 11 -0.65 10.39 -5.24
N ARG A 12 -1.12 10.86 -4.07
CA ARG A 12 -0.24 11.34 -3.01
C ARG A 12 0.66 10.24 -2.49
N LEU A 13 0.10 9.06 -2.19
CA LEU A 13 0.89 7.92 -1.75
C LEU A 13 1.96 7.58 -2.79
N ARG A 14 1.61 7.52 -4.08
CA ARG A 14 2.58 7.26 -5.17
C ARG A 14 3.68 8.30 -5.28
N ALA A 15 3.40 9.58 -5.01
CA ALA A 15 4.38 10.65 -5.09
C ALA A 15 5.39 10.62 -3.93
N ASP A 16 5.01 10.09 -2.77
CA ASP A 16 5.89 9.92 -1.60
C ASP A 16 6.74 8.63 -1.66
N VAL A 17 6.47 7.72 -2.61
CA VAL A 17 7.13 6.40 -2.74
C VAL A 17 8.49 6.53 -3.44
N GLY A 18 9.47 7.04 -2.70
CA GLY A 18 10.88 6.63 -2.85
C GLY A 18 11.13 5.25 -2.21
N GLU A 19 12.34 5.00 -1.68
CA GLU A 19 12.59 3.83 -0.78
C GLU A 19 11.80 4.02 0.54
N CYS A 20 10.52 3.64 0.57
CA CYS A 20 9.66 3.76 1.74
C CYS A 20 9.09 2.41 2.17
N ASP A 21 9.53 1.93 3.34
CA ASP A 21 9.22 0.59 3.86
C ASP A 21 7.81 0.45 4.47
N TRP A 22 7.03 1.53 4.52
CA TRP A 22 5.73 1.59 5.23
C TRP A 22 4.51 1.77 4.30
N VAL A 23 4.71 1.78 2.98
CA VAL A 23 3.64 1.78 1.96
C VAL A 23 3.87 0.64 0.97
N GLU A 24 2.88 -0.22 0.78
CA GLU A 24 2.97 -1.39 -0.12
C GLU A 24 1.79 -1.38 -1.11
N PHE A 25 2.09 -1.61 -2.39
CA PHE A 25 1.09 -1.80 -3.45
C PHE A 25 1.09 -3.25 -3.93
N LYS A 26 -0.02 -3.97 -3.71
CA LYS A 26 -0.16 -5.37 -4.13
C LYS A 26 -1.38 -5.60 -5.01
N THR A 27 -1.22 -6.51 -5.97
CA THR A 27 -2.29 -7.09 -6.78
C THR A 27 -2.62 -8.48 -6.28
N ASN A 28 -3.91 -8.81 -6.17
CA ASN A 28 -4.41 -10.18 -5.99
C ASN A 28 -3.91 -10.91 -4.72
N ASN A 29 -3.71 -10.18 -3.62
CA ASN A 29 -3.45 -10.82 -2.32
C ASN A 29 -4.78 -11.04 -1.60
N SER A 30 -5.25 -12.29 -1.60
CA SER A 30 -6.54 -12.71 -1.02
C SER A 30 -6.39 -13.71 0.13
N ASP A 31 -5.15 -14.03 0.53
CA ASP A 31 -4.89 -14.91 1.67
C ASP A 31 -4.91 -14.09 2.98
N PRO A 32 -5.88 -14.32 3.89
CA PRO A 32 -5.98 -13.59 5.15
C PRO A 32 -4.74 -13.73 6.05
N GLU A 33 -4.05 -14.87 6.03
CA GLU A 33 -2.89 -15.09 6.88
C GLU A 33 -1.68 -14.29 6.39
N GLU A 34 -1.42 -14.30 5.09
CA GLU A 34 -0.38 -13.46 4.49
C GLU A 34 -0.69 -11.97 4.73
N ILE A 35 -1.93 -11.53 4.53
CA ILE A 35 -2.35 -10.14 4.80
C ILE A 35 -2.04 -9.76 6.25
N GLY A 36 -2.35 -10.63 7.22
CA GLY A 36 -2.06 -10.37 8.63
C GLY A 36 -0.57 -10.20 8.92
N GLN A 37 0.28 -11.05 8.33
CA GLN A 37 1.74 -10.95 8.45
C GLN A 37 2.26 -9.64 7.83
N TYR A 38 1.77 -9.27 6.65
CA TYR A 38 2.13 -8.01 5.99
C TYR A 38 1.74 -6.79 6.82
N ILE A 39 0.53 -6.74 7.37
CA ILE A 39 0.08 -5.62 8.21
C ILE A 39 0.99 -5.46 9.43
N SER A 40 1.37 -6.58 10.07
CA SER A 40 2.27 -6.54 11.22
C SER A 40 3.66 -6.02 10.85
N ALA A 41 4.23 -6.48 9.74
CA ALA A 41 5.52 -6.02 9.25
C ALA A 41 5.50 -4.53 8.89
N LEU A 42 4.47 -4.09 8.16
CA LEU A 42 4.31 -2.71 7.69
C LEU A 42 4.10 -1.73 8.87
N SER A 43 3.36 -2.15 9.89
CA SER A 43 3.16 -1.36 11.11
C SER A 43 4.48 -1.15 11.87
N ASN A 44 5.33 -2.19 11.94
CA ASN A 44 6.64 -2.07 12.55
C ASN A 44 7.57 -1.16 11.73
N ALA A 45 7.50 -1.23 10.40
CA ALA A 45 8.25 -0.33 9.52
C ALA A 45 7.81 1.14 9.68
N ALA A 46 6.51 1.41 9.75
CA ALA A 46 5.99 2.75 10.02
C ALA A 46 6.47 3.29 11.37
N ALA A 47 6.40 2.46 12.42
CA ALA A 47 6.88 2.84 13.75
C ALA A 47 8.39 3.16 13.76
N LEU A 48 9.20 2.38 13.04
CA LEU A 48 10.63 2.63 12.92
C LEU A 48 10.94 3.89 12.11
N ALA A 49 10.11 4.22 11.12
CA ALA A 49 10.21 5.41 10.29
C ALA A 49 9.54 6.66 10.90
N GLU A 50 9.10 6.60 12.16
CA GLU A 50 8.36 7.65 12.87
C GLU A 50 7.09 8.13 12.14
N GLN A 51 6.45 7.22 11.40
CA GLN A 51 5.19 7.47 10.71
C GLN A 51 3.99 7.07 11.56
N GLU A 52 2.94 7.88 11.52
CA GLU A 52 1.70 7.62 12.28
C GLU A 52 0.94 6.39 11.77
N SER A 53 1.15 6.01 10.51
CA SER A 53 0.39 4.94 9.85
C SER A 53 1.19 4.29 8.74
N ALA A 54 0.83 3.04 8.45
CA ALA A 54 1.32 2.27 7.33
C ALA A 54 0.17 1.99 6.37
N PHE A 55 0.43 1.93 5.05
CA PHE A 55 -0.63 1.78 4.04
C PHE A 55 -0.39 0.57 3.14
N ALA A 56 -1.35 -0.36 3.11
CA ALA A 56 -1.39 -1.44 2.13
C ALA A 56 -2.51 -1.16 1.11
N VAL A 57 -2.14 -0.99 -0.15
CA VAL A 57 -3.09 -0.77 -1.26
C VAL A 57 -3.27 -2.07 -2.02
N LEU A 58 -4.45 -2.68 -1.88
CA LEU A 58 -4.82 -3.93 -2.54
C LEU A 58 -5.68 -3.63 -3.77
N THR A 59 -5.28 -4.18 -4.92
CA THR A 59 -6.05 -4.08 -6.16
C THR A 59 -6.44 -5.47 -6.66
N GLU A 60 -7.66 -5.62 -7.18
CA GLU A 60 -8.19 -6.90 -7.69
C GLU A 60 -7.92 -7.13 -9.18
N SER A 61 -7.05 -6.34 -9.83
CA SER A 61 -6.78 -6.52 -11.26
C SER A 61 -5.65 -7.54 -11.47
N ALA A 62 -5.95 -8.62 -12.20
CA ALA A 62 -4.97 -9.63 -12.64
C ALA A 62 -3.98 -9.09 -13.69
N GLU A 63 -4.18 -7.86 -14.17
CA GLU A 63 -3.24 -7.20 -15.07
C GLU A 63 -2.15 -6.53 -14.24
N ARG A 64 -0.99 -7.22 -14.20
CA ARG A 64 0.31 -6.68 -13.83
C ARG A 64 0.38 -5.20 -14.26
N PRO A 65 0.68 -4.24 -13.35
CA PRO A 65 0.88 -2.86 -13.78
C PRO A 65 1.91 -2.90 -14.90
N ARG A 66 1.59 -2.30 -16.06
CA ARG A 66 2.58 -2.18 -17.15
C ARG A 66 3.87 -1.69 -16.54
N ASP A 67 4.94 -2.45 -16.75
CA ASP A 67 6.28 -2.09 -16.32
C ASP A 67 6.53 -0.62 -16.68
N TRP A 68 6.75 0.22 -15.66
CA TRP A 68 7.29 1.57 -15.77
C TRP A 68 8.52 1.65 -14.88
#